data_AF-A0A3B9UX33-F1
#
_entry.id   AF-A0A3B9UX33-F1
#
_cell.length_a   1.000
_cell.length_b   1.000
_cell.length_c   1.000
_cell.angle_alpha   90.00
_cell.angle_beta   90.00
_cell.angle_gamma   90.00
#
_symmetry.space_group_name_H-M   'P 1'
#
loop_
_entity.id
_entity.type
_entity.pdbx_description
1 polymer ?
#
loop_
_entity_poly.entity_id
_entity_poly.type
_entity_poly.pdbx_seq_one_letter_code
_entity_poly.pdbx_strand_id
1 'polypeptide(L)'
;MSKERLLILDGNSLLYRAFYAMPALTNSEGIYTNAVYGFTNMLFKMIEDIEPDYIVTAFDRAAPTFRHVEYDEYKAGRKKMPDELGMQFPIVKDLLQKMAINIFEIDGYEADDLIG
;
A
#
# COMPACT_ATOMS: atom_id res chain seq x y z
N MET A 1 -17.57 27.66 3.10
CA MET A 1 -16.62 26.81 2.35
C MET A 1 -17.19 25.41 2.33
N SER A 2 -17.19 24.73 1.18
CA SER A 2 -17.46 23.29 1.14
C SER A 2 -16.39 22.57 1.96
N LYS A 3 -16.76 21.49 2.63
CA LYS A 3 -15.82 20.69 3.41
C LYS A 3 -15.00 19.86 2.43
N GLU A 4 -13.70 20.13 2.35
CA GLU A 4 -12.77 19.31 1.57
C GLU A 4 -12.57 17.94 2.22
N ARG A 5 -12.33 16.91 1.40
CA ARG A 5 -12.11 15.52 1.80
C ARG A 5 -10.72 15.05 1.37
N LEU A 6 -9.93 14.65 2.36
CA LEU A 6 -8.66 13.96 2.17
C LEU A 6 -8.87 12.46 2.35
N LEU A 7 -8.51 11.67 1.34
CA LEU A 7 -8.44 10.22 1.39
C LEU A 7 -7.00 9.79 1.68
N ILE A 8 -6.79 9.13 2.81
CA ILE A 8 -5.50 8.57 3.21
C ILE A 8 -5.55 7.05 3.02
N LEU A 9 -4.64 6.52 2.22
CA LEU A 9 -4.57 5.11 1.88
C LEU A 9 -3.45 4.43 2.66
N ASP A 10 -3.77 3.36 3.39
CA ASP A 10 -2.76 2.40 3.84
C ASP A 10 -2.40 1.48 2.65
N GLY A 11 -1.29 1.82 1.99
CA GLY A 11 -0.81 1.14 0.80
C GLY A 11 -0.45 -0.32 1.06
N ASN A 12 0.11 -0.63 2.24
CA ASN A 12 0.48 -1.99 2.62
C ASN A 12 -0.76 -2.87 2.76
N SER A 13 -1.71 -2.46 3.59
CA SER A 13 -2.94 -3.21 3.86
C SER A 13 -3.75 -3.43 2.58
N LEU A 14 -3.88 -2.40 1.73
CA LEU A 14 -4.59 -2.52 0.45
C LEU A 14 -3.88 -3.46 -0.53
N LEU A 15 -2.54 -3.44 -0.63
CA LEU A 15 -1.81 -4.39 -1.48
C LEU A 15 -1.99 -5.83 -1.02
N TYR A 16 -1.86 -6.08 0.29
CA TYR A 16 -2.07 -7.41 0.85
C TYR A 16 -3.50 -7.91 0.59
N ARG A 17 -4.50 -7.04 0.76
CA ARG A 17 -5.90 -7.37 0.47
C ARG A 17 -6.08 -7.72 -1.01
N ALA A 18 -5.52 -6.92 -1.92
CA ALA A 18 -5.57 -7.18 -3.35
C ALA A 18 -4.92 -8.51 -3.72
N PHE A 19 -3.73 -8.79 -3.19
CA PHE A 19 -2.95 -9.99 -3.47
C PHE A 19 -3.73 -11.27 -3.15
N TYR A 20 -4.38 -11.33 -1.98
CA TYR A 20 -5.11 -12.52 -1.56
C TYR A 20 -6.55 -12.59 -2.11
N ALA A 21 -7.13 -11.45 -2.53
CA ALA A 21 -8.47 -11.43 -3.12
C ALA A 21 -8.47 -11.80 -4.61
N MET A 22 -7.39 -11.54 -5.32
CA MET A 22 -7.27 -11.82 -6.76
C MET A 22 -6.59 -13.17 -7.01
N PRO A 23 -6.99 -13.92 -8.07
CA PRO A 23 -6.22 -15.07 -8.53
C PRO A 23 -4.81 -14.63 -8.94
N ALA A 24 -3.86 -15.56 -8.98
CA ALA A 24 -2.53 -15.27 -9.50
C ALA A 24 -2.64 -14.83 -10.98
N LEU A 25 -2.17 -13.63 -11.27
CA LEU A 25 -2.13 -13.04 -12.61
C LEU A 25 -0.69 -12.67 -12.91
N THR A 26 -0.26 -12.87 -14.16
CA THR A 26 1.05 -12.47 -14.65
C THR A 26 0.93 -11.72 -15.97
N ASN A 27 1.86 -10.82 -16.26
CA ASN A 27 2.01 -10.24 -17.60
C ASN A 27 2.72 -11.21 -18.56
N SER A 28 2.95 -10.79 -19.81
CA SER A 28 3.66 -11.58 -20.83
C SER A 28 5.12 -11.89 -20.51
N GLU A 29 5.71 -11.18 -19.54
CA GLU A 29 7.09 -11.35 -19.08
C GLU A 29 7.17 -12.24 -17.82
N GLY A 30 6.03 -12.75 -17.33
CA GLY A 30 5.95 -13.58 -16.14
C GLY A 30 5.95 -12.80 -14.81
N ILE A 31 5.84 -11.47 -14.84
CA ILE A 31 5.77 -10.64 -13.62
C ILE A 31 4.36 -10.73 -13.04
N TYR A 32 4.25 -10.99 -11.74
CA TYR A 32 2.96 -11.02 -11.04
C TYR A 32 2.32 -9.63 -11.00
N THR A 33 1.01 -9.58 -11.26
CA THR A 33 0.24 -8.32 -11.37
C THR A 33 -1.11 -8.34 -10.64
N ASN A 34 -1.43 -9.44 -9.94
CA ASN A 34 -2.71 -9.60 -9.26
C ASN A 34 -2.96 -8.56 -8.16
N ALA A 35 -1.94 -8.23 -7.36
CA ALA A 35 -2.04 -7.20 -6.33
C ALA A 35 -2.14 -5.80 -6.95
N VAL A 36 -1.36 -5.51 -8.00
CA VAL A 36 -1.43 -4.23 -8.74
C VAL A 36 -2.83 -4.02 -9.30
N TYR A 37 -3.37 -5.04 -9.96
CA TYR A 37 -4.71 -5.00 -10.56
C TYR A 37 -5.80 -4.79 -9.50
N GLY A 38 -5.79 -5.60 -8.43
CA GLY A 38 -6.77 -5.49 -7.36
C GLY A 38 -6.68 -4.14 -6.63
N PHE A 39 -5.48 -3.65 -6.35
CA PHE A 39 -5.25 -2.35 -5.72
C PHE A 39 -5.81 -1.21 -6.59
N THR A 40 -5.52 -1.23 -7.89
CA THR A 40 -5.97 -0.20 -8.83
C THR A 40 -7.50 -0.15 -8.90
N ASN A 41 -8.15 -1.31 -8.94
CA ASN A 41 -9.61 -1.38 -8.93
C ASN A 41 -10.22 -0.84 -7.62
N MET A 42 -9.63 -1.17 -6.48
CA MET A 42 -10.06 -0.61 -5.19
C MET A 42 -9.88 0.91 -5.16
N LEU A 43 -8.74 1.41 -5.66
CA LEU A 43 -8.46 2.84 -5.75
C LEU A 43 -9.52 3.56 -6.60
N PHE A 44 -9.79 3.10 -7.81
CA PHE A 44 -10.80 3.73 -8.67
C PHE A 44 -12.20 3.69 -8.05
N LYS A 45 -12.57 2.58 -7.41
CA LYS A 45 -13.82 2.49 -6.69
C LYS A 45 -13.91 3.51 -5.55
N MET A 46 -12.83 3.67 -4.77
CA MET A 46 -12.80 4.69 -3.70
C MET A 46 -12.87 6.11 -4.26
N ILE A 47 -12.22 6.39 -5.39
CA ILE A 47 -12.31 7.70 -6.05
C ILE A 47 -13.75 8.00 -6.50
N GLU A 48 -14.43 7.01 -7.08
CA GLU A 48 -15.82 7.13 -7.54
C GLU A 48 -16.81 7.26 -6.38
N ASP A 49 -16.70 6.40 -5.35
CA ASP A 49 -17.64 6.36 -4.25
C ASP A 49 -17.44 7.52 -3.25
N ILE A 50 -16.18 7.93 -3.02
CA ILE A 50 -15.81 8.93 -2.03
C ILE A 50 -15.67 10.32 -2.65
N GLU A 51 -15.39 10.46 -3.94
CA GLU A 51 -15.10 11.74 -4.61
C GLU A 51 -14.21 12.67 -3.75
N PRO A 52 -12.98 12.24 -3.38
CA PRO A 52 -12.10 13.03 -2.52
C PRO A 52 -11.47 14.19 -3.28
N ASP A 53 -11.22 15.30 -2.59
CA ASP A 53 -10.48 16.45 -3.14
C ASP A 53 -8.97 16.17 -3.19
N TYR A 54 -8.48 15.36 -2.25
CA TYR A 54 -7.06 15.02 -2.11
C TYR A 54 -6.88 13.53 -1.80
N ILE A 55 -5.81 12.94 -2.32
CA ILE A 55 -5.44 11.54 -2.07
C ILE A 55 -3.97 11.47 -1.71
N VAL A 56 -3.65 10.72 -0.66
CA VAL A 56 -2.28 10.39 -0.26
C VAL A 56 -2.19 8.92 0.13
N THR A 57 -1.03 8.31 -0.08
CA THR A 57 -0.79 6.90 0.28
C THR A 57 0.41 6.79 1.22
N ALA A 58 0.25 6.06 2.31
CA ALA A 58 1.33 5.70 3.22
C ALA A 58 1.80 4.26 2.95
N PHE A 59 3.11 4.02 3.00
CA PHE A 59 3.70 2.68 2.95
C PHE A 59 4.68 2.49 4.10
N ASP A 60 4.79 1.25 4.61
CA ASP A 60 5.83 0.91 5.58
C ASP A 60 7.22 0.95 4.91
N ARG A 61 8.23 1.40 5.66
CA ARG A 61 9.64 1.16 5.31
C ARG A 61 10.13 -0.14 5.94
N ALA A 62 11.03 -0.83 5.25
CA ALA A 62 11.66 -2.06 5.75
C ALA A 62 12.66 -1.82 6.91
N ALA A 63 12.99 -0.56 7.21
CA ALA A 63 13.86 -0.21 8.31
C ALA A 63 13.20 -0.62 9.66
N PRO A 64 13.97 -1.16 10.62
CA PRO A 64 13.43 -1.51 11.93
C PRO A 64 12.79 -0.28 12.57
N THR A 65 11.50 -0.38 12.91
CA THR A 65 10.79 0.69 13.59
C THR A 65 11.17 0.73 15.06
N PHE A 66 10.93 1.86 15.73
CA PHE A 66 11.18 2.01 17.17
C PHE A 66 10.56 0.86 17.99
N ARG A 67 9.41 0.33 17.54
CA ARG A 67 8.71 -0.81 18.17
C ARG A 67 9.48 -2.13 18.07
N HIS A 68 10.25 -2.33 17.00
CA HIS A 68 11.13 -3.50 16.88
C HIS A 68 12.38 -3.36 17.75
N VAL A 69 12.78 -2.13 18.09
CA VAL A 69 13.91 -1.86 19.00
C VAL A 69 13.48 -2.01 20.47
N GLU A 70 12.23 -1.68 20.79
CA GLU A 70 11.69 -1.80 22.15
C GLU A 70 11.16 -3.21 22.50
N TYR A 71 10.80 -4.03 21.52
CA TYR A 71 10.28 -5.38 21.75
C TYR A 71 10.64 -6.36 20.62
N ASP A 72 11.57 -7.28 20.89
CA ASP A 72 12.10 -8.25 19.91
C ASP A 72 11.03 -9.23 19.36
N GLU A 73 9.96 -9.50 20.13
CA GLU A 73 8.87 -10.40 19.68
C GLU A 73 7.76 -9.65 18.94
N TYR A 74 7.89 -8.33 18.73
CA TYR A 74 6.92 -7.56 17.97
C TYR A 74 6.78 -8.11 16.55
N LYS A 75 5.55 -8.53 16.19
CA LYS A 75 5.21 -9.17 14.91
C LYS A 75 5.88 -10.54 14.65
N ALA A 76 6.46 -11.20 15.66
CA ALA A 76 7.14 -12.51 15.53
C ALA A 76 6.27 -13.64 14.93
N GLY A 77 4.94 -13.51 14.96
CA GLY A 77 4.01 -14.46 14.33
C GLY A 77 3.57 -14.12 12.89
N ARG A 78 4.02 -12.99 12.32
CA ARG A 78 3.64 -12.62 10.94
C ARG A 78 4.39 -13.51 9.94
N LYS A 79 3.65 -14.07 8.99
CA LYS A 79 4.27 -14.74 7.83
C LYS A 79 5.10 -13.72 7.05
N LYS A 80 6.29 -14.13 6.61
CA LYS A 80 7.11 -13.36 5.69
C LYS A 80 6.27 -12.96 4.47
N MET A 81 6.45 -11.73 3.99
CA MET A 81 5.84 -11.27 2.75
C MET A 81 6.18 -12.25 1.61
N PRO A 82 5.20 -12.73 0.82
CA PRO A 82 5.47 -13.51 -0.39
C PRO A 82 6.31 -12.70 -1.38
N ASP A 83 7.28 -13.33 -2.03
CA ASP A 83 8.18 -12.65 -2.97
C ASP A 83 7.40 -12.09 -4.19
N GLU A 84 6.34 -12.79 -4.59
CA GLU A 84 5.39 -12.39 -5.65
C GLU A 84 4.63 -11.11 -5.30
N LEU A 85 4.38 -10.88 -4.00
CA LEU A 85 3.78 -9.64 -3.52
C LEU A 85 4.85 -8.54 -3.44
N GLY A 86 6.04 -8.87 -2.93
CA GLY A 86 7.16 -7.93 -2.82
C GLY A 86 7.50 -7.24 -4.14
N MET A 87 7.53 -7.99 -5.24
CA MET A 87 7.82 -7.43 -6.58
C MET A 87 6.75 -6.46 -7.10
N GLN A 88 5.54 -6.48 -6.54
CA GLN A 88 4.44 -5.61 -6.98
C GLN A 88 4.44 -4.24 -6.29
N PHE A 89 5.12 -4.07 -5.15
CA PHE A 89 5.21 -2.79 -4.46
C PHE A 89 5.83 -1.68 -5.32
N PRO A 90 7.00 -1.86 -5.97
CA PRO A 90 7.57 -0.82 -6.84
C PRO A 90 6.64 -0.43 -7.98
N ILE A 91 5.89 -1.39 -8.54
CA ILE A 91 4.96 -1.17 -9.63
C ILE A 91 3.79 -0.29 -9.17
N VAL A 92 3.22 -0.56 -8.00
CA VAL A 92 2.13 0.27 -7.45
C VAL A 92 2.62 1.67 -7.09
N LYS A 93 3.83 1.81 -6.56
CA LYS A 93 4.41 3.14 -6.26
C LYS A 93 4.60 3.96 -7.53
N ASP A 94 5.12 3.36 -8.60
CA ASP A 94 5.26 4.01 -9.91
C ASP A 94 3.89 4.38 -10.50
N LEU A 95 2.87 3.52 -10.38
CA LEU A 95 1.49 3.82 -10.77
C LEU A 95 0.95 5.05 -10.03
N LEU A 96 1.06 5.08 -8.70
CA LEU A 96 0.58 6.20 -7.87
C LEU A 96 1.28 7.51 -8.22
N GLN A 97 2.59 7.48 -8.46
CA GLN A 97 3.34 8.66 -8.92
C GLN A 97 2.83 9.17 -10.28
N LYS A 98 2.57 8.27 -11.23
CA LYS A 98 2.00 8.63 -12.55
C LYS A 98 0.58 9.19 -12.45
N MET A 99 -0.16 8.83 -11.41
CA MET A 99 -1.48 9.38 -11.08
C MET A 99 -1.39 10.70 -10.28
N ALA A 100 -0.18 11.22 -10.02
CA ALA A 100 0.06 12.38 -9.17
C ALA A 100 -0.48 12.23 -7.73
N ILE A 101 -0.50 11.00 -7.21
CA ILE A 101 -0.85 10.71 -5.82
C ILE A 101 0.44 10.71 -4.99
N ASN A 102 0.46 11.53 -3.94
CA ASN A 102 1.63 11.62 -3.07
C ASN A 102 1.81 10.34 -2.24
N ILE A 103 3.07 9.90 -2.13
CA ILE A 103 3.48 8.75 -1.33
C ILE A 103 4.27 9.24 -0.11
N PHE A 104 3.88 8.76 1.07
CA PHE A 104 4.59 9.00 2.32
C PHE A 104 5.18 7.68 2.84
N GLU A 105 6.48 7.70 3.07
CA GLU A 105 7.23 6.59 3.66
C GLU A 105 8.42 7.18 4.41
N ILE A 106 8.52 6.92 5.72
CA ILE A 106 9.56 7.49 6.58
C ILE A 106 10.24 6.35 7.32
N ASP A 107 11.57 6.32 7.27
CA ASP A 107 12.34 5.30 8.00
C ASP A 107 12.05 5.41 9.50
N GLY A 108 11.81 4.26 10.14
CA GLY A 108 11.48 4.17 11.56
C GLY A 108 9.99 4.27 11.89
N TYR A 109 9.12 4.58 10.93
CA TYR A 109 7.66 4.71 11.10
C TYR A 109 6.90 3.69 10.24
N GLU A 110 5.80 3.17 10.77
CA GLU A 110 4.82 2.36 10.01
C GLU A 110 3.78 3.25 9.34
N ALA A 111 3.09 2.74 8.32
CA ALA A 111 2.00 3.45 7.66
C ALA A 111 0.95 3.92 8.67
N ASP A 112 0.61 3.07 9.65
CA ASP A 112 -0.31 3.43 10.74
C ASP A 112 0.19 4.64 11.56
N ASP A 113 1.50 4.80 11.73
CA ASP A 113 2.08 5.97 12.42
C ASP A 113 2.04 7.25 11.59
N LEU A 114 2.05 7.12 10.26
CA LEU A 114 1.93 8.25 9.34
C LEU A 114 0.47 8.69 9.17
N ILE A 115 -0.47 7.76 9.37
CA ILE A 115 -1.91 7.98 9.23
C ILE A 115 -2.52 8.57 10.51
N GLY A 116 -2.08 8.10 11.69
CA GLY A 116 -2.62 8.48 13.00
C GLY A 116 -2.14 9.83 13.52
#